data_AF-M5BHR6-F1
#
_entry.id   AF-M5BHR6-F1
#
_cell.length_a   1.000
_cell.length_b   1.000
_cell.length_c   1.000
_cell.angle_alpha   90.00
_cell.angle_beta   90.00
_cell.angle_gamma   90.00
#
_symmetry.space_group_name_H-M   'P 1'
#
loop_
_entity.id
_entity.type
_entity.pdbx_description
1 polymer ?
#
loop_
_entity_poly.entity_id
_entity_poly.type
_entity_poly.pdbx_seq_one_letter_code
_entity_poly.pdbx_strand_id
1 'polypeptide(L)'
;MDKNTGTPYTHLVDNQNYEIIPSFDLECGRVLRDVPVAYKTFGKLNAERDNVMIICHAFTGSADVEDWWGPLVGHGKAFDPHRFFIFCGNVLGSPYGSASPLTIDPETREPYGPEFPITTIRDDVRIHKLVLDKLGPDTVHGASHGGKPKGKASTPIRYMRMVTMPNAVKSPRMDSRQHAWRLF
;
A
#
# COMPACT_ATOMS: atom_id res chain seq x y z
N MET A 1 12.98 -20.87 9.42
CA MET A 1 11.50 -20.71 9.38
C MET A 1 11.18 -19.57 10.31
N ASP A 2 10.91 -18.41 9.73
CA ASP A 2 10.65 -17.17 10.48
C ASP A 2 9.24 -17.26 11.06
N LYS A 3 9.12 -17.37 12.38
CA LYS A 3 7.89 -17.83 13.06
C LYS A 3 6.86 -16.73 13.35
N ASN A 4 7.08 -15.49 12.89
CA ASN A 4 6.24 -14.35 13.28
C ASN A 4 5.57 -13.56 12.12
N THR A 5 5.76 -13.93 10.85
CA THR A 5 5.37 -13.06 9.72
C THR A 5 4.34 -13.62 8.75
N GLY A 6 3.98 -14.89 8.83
CA GLY A 6 3.17 -15.52 7.78
C GLY A 6 1.71 -15.68 8.15
N THR A 7 0.85 -14.76 7.71
CA THR A 7 -0.53 -15.19 7.38
C THR A 7 -0.43 -16.37 6.40
N PRO A 8 -1.35 -17.35 6.42
CA PRO A 8 -1.22 -18.57 5.62
C PRO A 8 -0.99 -18.34 4.12
N TYR A 9 -1.37 -17.18 3.59
CA TYR A 9 -1.37 -16.85 2.17
C TYR A 9 -0.20 -15.96 1.73
N THR A 10 0.76 -15.65 2.60
CA THR A 10 1.94 -14.85 2.22
C THR A 10 2.75 -15.47 1.08
N HIS A 11 2.81 -16.79 1.03
CA HIS A 11 3.54 -17.55 0.01
C HIS A 11 2.94 -17.44 -1.41
N LEU A 12 1.74 -16.87 -1.55
CA LEU A 12 1.12 -16.64 -2.87
C LEU A 12 1.67 -15.41 -3.58
N VAL A 13 2.44 -14.58 -2.89
CA VAL A 13 2.94 -13.32 -3.42
C VAL A 13 4.46 -13.30 -3.23
N ASP A 14 5.17 -13.46 -4.33
CA ASP A 14 6.61 -13.63 -4.33
C ASP A 14 7.36 -12.32 -4.03
N ASN A 15 8.50 -12.45 -3.36
CA ASN A 15 9.45 -11.36 -3.12
C ASN A 15 8.87 -10.12 -2.42
N GLN A 16 7.94 -10.32 -1.48
CA GLN A 16 7.47 -9.25 -0.61
C GLN A 16 8.48 -8.91 0.48
N ASN A 17 8.58 -7.61 0.79
CA ASN A 17 9.27 -7.09 1.97
C ASN A 17 8.28 -6.94 3.13
N TYR A 18 8.79 -6.96 4.34
CA TYR A 18 7.99 -6.83 5.56
C TYR A 18 8.61 -5.78 6.47
N GLU A 19 7.76 -4.89 6.97
CA GLU A 19 8.11 -3.97 8.04
C GLU A 19 7.20 -4.24 9.23
N ILE A 20 7.82 -4.37 10.42
CA ILE A 20 7.06 -4.46 11.67
C ILE A 20 6.94 -3.06 12.25
N ILE A 21 5.70 -2.61 12.43
CA ILE A 21 5.38 -1.36 13.12
C ILE A 21 5.09 -1.69 14.59
N PRO A 22 5.93 -1.26 15.55
CA PRO A 22 5.81 -1.68 16.94
C PRO A 22 4.44 -1.38 17.57
N SER A 23 3.86 -0.24 17.20
CA SER A 23 2.54 0.19 17.67
C SER A 23 1.86 1.09 16.66
N PHE A 24 0.56 0.90 16.46
CA PHE A 24 -0.25 1.66 15.53
C PHE A 24 -1.65 1.94 16.08
N ASP A 25 -1.98 3.22 16.24
CA ASP A 25 -3.30 3.68 16.70
C ASP A 25 -4.28 3.74 15.52
N LEU A 26 -5.35 2.94 15.59
CA LEU A 26 -6.43 2.93 14.59
C LEU A 26 -7.45 4.04 14.85
N GLU A 27 -8.18 4.46 13.80
CA GLU A 27 -9.26 5.44 13.95
C GLU A 27 -10.38 4.97 14.88
N CYS A 28 -10.57 3.66 15.03
CA CYS A 28 -11.54 3.08 15.96
C CYS A 28 -11.10 3.17 17.43
N GLY A 29 -9.93 3.76 17.73
CA GLY A 29 -9.41 3.94 19.09
C GLY A 29 -8.69 2.69 19.65
N ARG A 30 -8.58 1.62 18.86
CA ARG A 30 -7.79 0.43 19.21
C ARG A 30 -6.34 0.61 18.80
N VAL A 31 -5.44 0.00 19.56
CA VAL A 31 -4.00 -0.01 19.26
C VAL A 31 -3.62 -1.41 18.82
N LEU A 32 -2.99 -1.51 17.65
CA LEU A 32 -2.34 -2.72 17.19
C LEU A 32 -0.86 -2.69 17.60
N ARG A 33 -0.30 -3.85 18.00
CA ARG A 33 1.11 -4.02 18.38
C ARG A 33 1.79 -5.00 17.44
N ASP A 34 3.10 -4.80 17.25
CA ASP A 34 3.95 -5.62 16.38
C ASP A 34 3.30 -5.89 15.01
N VAL A 35 2.82 -4.82 14.39
CA VAL A 35 1.94 -4.85 13.21
C VAL A 35 2.79 -5.17 11.96
N PRO A 36 2.67 -6.35 11.36
CA PRO A 36 3.34 -6.61 10.09
C PRO A 36 2.69 -5.81 8.97
N VAL A 37 3.52 -5.23 8.12
CA VAL A 37 3.11 -4.59 6.87
C VAL A 37 3.91 -5.20 5.75
N ALA A 38 3.22 -5.96 4.90
CA ALA A 38 3.81 -6.55 3.70
C ALA A 38 3.71 -5.55 2.55
N TYR A 39 4.80 -5.37 1.81
CA TYR A 39 4.84 -4.44 0.68
C TYR A 39 5.85 -4.90 -0.38
N LYS A 40 5.68 -4.41 -1.60
CA LYS A 40 6.58 -4.65 -2.72
C LYS A 40 6.98 -3.32 -3.34
N THR A 41 8.23 -3.24 -3.78
CA THR A 41 8.77 -2.05 -4.43
C THR A 41 9.32 -2.40 -5.80
N PHE A 42 9.12 -1.52 -6.77
CA PHE A 42 9.62 -1.67 -8.12
C PHE A 42 10.44 -0.43 -8.51
N GLY A 43 11.51 -0.62 -9.26
CA GLY A 43 12.40 0.48 -9.65
C GLY A 43 13.32 0.91 -8.51
N LYS A 44 13.84 2.14 -8.61
CA LYS A 44 14.80 2.71 -7.65
C LYS A 44 14.47 4.17 -7.33
N LEU A 45 14.64 4.53 -6.06
CA LEU A 45 14.55 5.92 -5.61
C LEU A 45 15.69 6.71 -6.26
N ASN A 46 15.38 7.85 -6.86
CA ASN A 46 16.39 8.74 -7.43
C ASN A 46 17.13 9.54 -6.33
N ALA A 47 18.22 10.21 -6.70
CA ALA A 47 19.02 11.00 -5.76
C ALA A 47 18.23 12.14 -5.09
N GLU A 48 17.27 12.72 -5.81
CA GLU A 48 16.39 13.80 -5.36
C GLU A 48 15.17 13.30 -4.55
N ARG A 49 14.99 11.97 -4.49
CA ARG A 49 13.95 11.27 -3.74
C ARG A 49 12.52 11.75 -4.01
N ASP A 50 12.26 12.21 -5.22
CA ASP A 50 10.99 12.79 -5.64
C ASP A 50 10.22 11.94 -6.65
N ASN A 51 10.74 10.76 -7.01
CA ASN A 51 10.16 9.89 -8.02
C ASN A 51 9.27 8.77 -7.46
N VAL A 52 8.72 8.89 -6.25
CA VAL A 52 7.94 7.80 -5.66
C VAL A 52 6.52 7.73 -6.21
N MET A 53 6.00 6.53 -6.42
CA MET A 53 4.61 6.26 -6.80
C MET A 53 4.01 5.15 -5.93
N ILE A 54 3.08 5.50 -5.05
CA ILE A 54 2.27 4.55 -4.29
C ILE A 54 1.19 3.96 -5.20
N ILE A 55 0.99 2.65 -5.12
CA ILE A 55 -0.15 1.96 -5.68
C ILE A 55 -0.95 1.32 -4.55
N CYS A 56 -2.24 1.63 -4.47
CA CYS A 56 -3.19 0.96 -3.58
C CYS A 56 -3.91 -0.15 -4.35
N HIS A 57 -3.79 -1.39 -3.88
CA HIS A 57 -4.45 -2.53 -4.49
C HIS A 57 -5.97 -2.53 -4.19
N ALA A 58 -6.75 -3.22 -5.03
CA ALA A 58 -8.19 -3.39 -4.81
C ALA A 58 -8.49 -4.34 -3.64
N PHE A 59 -9.75 -4.46 -3.22
CA PHE A 59 -10.17 -5.24 -2.04
C PHE A 59 -9.64 -6.69 -2.00
N THR A 60 -9.53 -7.36 -3.14
CA THR A 60 -8.98 -8.74 -3.26
C THR A 60 -7.56 -8.79 -3.82
N GLY A 61 -6.95 -7.64 -4.08
CA GLY A 61 -5.59 -7.55 -4.63
C GLY A 61 -4.52 -7.75 -3.55
N SER A 62 -3.28 -7.88 -4.01
CA SER A 62 -2.09 -7.92 -3.16
C SER A 62 -1.11 -6.82 -3.56
N ALA A 63 -0.01 -6.71 -2.81
CA ALA A 63 1.10 -5.80 -3.08
C ALA A 63 1.79 -6.05 -4.43
N ASP A 64 1.52 -7.17 -5.11
CA ASP A 64 2.12 -7.46 -6.41
C ASP A 64 1.33 -6.84 -7.57
N VAL A 65 1.71 -5.62 -7.91
CA VAL A 65 1.10 -4.85 -9.00
C VAL A 65 1.22 -5.55 -10.36
N GLU A 66 2.29 -6.32 -10.60
CA GLU A 66 2.49 -7.00 -11.88
C GLU A 66 1.47 -8.11 -12.12
N ASP A 67 0.96 -8.73 -11.05
CA ASP A 67 -0.03 -9.82 -11.13
C ASP A 67 -1.38 -9.32 -11.69
N TRP A 68 -1.88 -8.19 -11.19
CA TRP A 68 -3.20 -7.65 -11.56
C TRP A 68 -3.15 -6.47 -12.55
N TRP A 69 -2.00 -5.80 -12.69
CA TRP A 69 -1.77 -4.68 -13.60
C TRP A 69 -0.56 -4.86 -14.53
N GLY A 70 -0.05 -6.08 -14.72
CA GLY A 70 1.12 -6.38 -15.56
C GLY A 70 1.19 -5.68 -16.93
N PRO A 71 0.09 -5.59 -17.72
CA PRO A 71 0.10 -4.85 -18.98
C PRO A 71 0.45 -3.36 -18.84
N LEU A 72 0.17 -2.75 -17.68
CA LEU A 72 0.45 -1.36 -17.35
C LEU A 72 1.84 -1.14 -16.71
N VAL A 73 2.52 -2.22 -16.28
CA VAL A 73 3.85 -2.17 -15.67
C VAL A 73 4.94 -2.43 -16.71
N GLY A 74 5.96 -1.56 -16.73
CA GLY A 74 7.17 -1.71 -17.57
C GLY A 74 7.61 -0.43 -18.28
N HIS A 75 8.73 -0.52 -19.00
CA HIS A 75 9.38 0.62 -19.65
C HIS A 75 8.43 1.36 -20.63
N GLY A 76 8.27 2.68 -20.44
CA GLY A 76 7.41 3.53 -21.24
C GLY A 76 5.90 3.38 -20.98
N LYS A 77 5.49 2.55 -20.02
CA LYS A 77 4.08 2.34 -19.67
C LYS A 77 3.62 3.29 -18.55
N ALA A 78 2.37 3.12 -18.12
CA ALA A 78 1.76 3.94 -17.05
C ALA A 78 2.52 3.79 -15.72
N PHE A 79 2.91 2.56 -15.38
CA PHE A 79 3.70 2.23 -14.20
C PHE A 79 5.10 1.82 -14.65
N ASP A 80 5.95 2.81 -14.90
CA ASP A 80 7.31 2.59 -15.40
C ASP A 80 8.34 2.58 -14.25
N PRO A 81 8.87 1.41 -13.87
CA PRO A 81 9.88 1.29 -12.80
C PRO A 81 11.26 1.86 -13.19
N HIS A 82 11.49 2.23 -14.46
CA HIS A 82 12.70 2.96 -14.86
C HIS A 82 12.61 4.45 -14.53
N ARG A 83 11.39 4.97 -14.33
CA ARG A 83 11.13 6.38 -14.04
C ARG A 83 10.76 6.60 -12.59
N PHE A 84 9.91 5.73 -12.05
CA PHE A 84 9.37 5.86 -10.71
C PHE A 84 9.88 4.76 -9.78
N PHE A 85 10.07 5.12 -8.51
CA PHE A 85 10.13 4.17 -7.42
C PHE A 85 8.70 3.83 -7.01
N ILE A 86 8.20 2.68 -7.45
CA ILE A 86 6.82 2.28 -7.23
C ILE A 86 6.73 1.50 -5.92
N PHE A 87 5.87 1.90 -5.01
CA PHE A 87 5.58 1.25 -3.74
C PHE A 87 4.15 0.72 -3.74
N CYS A 88 3.94 -0.53 -3.38
CA CYS A 88 2.61 -1.07 -3.13
C CYS A 88 2.60 -1.81 -1.80
N GLY A 89 1.80 -1.34 -0.85
CA GLY A 89 1.64 -1.96 0.46
C GLY A 89 0.32 -2.72 0.55
N ASN A 90 0.34 -3.89 1.18
CA ASN A 90 -0.88 -4.59 1.54
C ASN A 90 -1.66 -3.78 2.60
N VAL A 91 -2.96 -3.61 2.38
CA VAL A 91 -3.88 -2.97 3.33
C VAL A 91 -4.05 -3.81 4.60
N LEU A 92 -4.47 -3.17 5.69
CA LEU A 92 -4.83 -3.88 6.91
C LEU A 92 -6.07 -4.74 6.67
N GLY A 93 -6.07 -5.96 7.19
CA GLY A 93 -7.08 -6.98 6.92
C GLY A 93 -6.74 -7.88 5.72
N SER A 94 -5.73 -7.53 4.91
CA SER A 94 -5.30 -8.35 3.78
C SER A 94 -4.69 -9.68 4.25
N PRO A 95 -5.08 -10.83 3.66
CA PRO A 95 -4.51 -12.12 4.02
C PRO A 95 -3.07 -12.33 3.50
N TYR A 96 -2.51 -11.38 2.74
CA TYR A 96 -1.24 -11.53 2.01
C TYR A 96 0.00 -11.01 2.77
N GLY A 97 -0.09 -10.84 4.10
CA GLY A 97 1.07 -10.64 4.98
C GLY A 97 1.04 -9.39 5.85
N SER A 98 0.18 -8.42 5.55
CA SER A 98 -0.10 -7.33 6.49
C SER A 98 -0.99 -7.84 7.63
N ALA A 99 -1.04 -7.07 8.73
CA ALA A 99 -1.88 -7.40 9.87
C ALA A 99 -3.34 -7.62 9.45
N SER A 100 -3.91 -8.75 9.86
CA SER A 100 -5.22 -9.22 9.45
C SER A 100 -5.85 -10.11 10.53
N PRO A 101 -7.11 -10.56 10.37
CA PRO A 101 -7.70 -11.59 11.22
C PRO A 101 -6.87 -12.87 11.36
N LEU A 102 -5.97 -13.14 10.41
CA LEU A 102 -5.11 -14.33 10.42
C LEU A 102 -3.77 -14.09 11.12
N THR A 103 -3.48 -12.85 11.51
CA THR A 103 -2.27 -12.50 12.24
C THR A 103 -2.39 -12.92 13.70
N ILE A 104 -1.30 -13.41 14.27
CA ILE A 104 -1.22 -13.76 15.69
C ILE A 104 -1.19 -12.46 16.51
N ASP A 105 -2.11 -12.36 17.45
CA ASP A 105 -2.11 -11.29 18.45
C ASP A 105 -0.97 -11.54 19.45
N PRO A 106 -0.04 -10.58 19.65
CA PRO A 106 1.06 -10.74 20.60
C PRO A 106 0.61 -10.88 22.05
N GLU A 107 -0.59 -10.39 22.41
CA GLU A 107 -1.11 -10.45 23.78
C GLU A 107 -1.73 -11.82 24.09
N THR A 108 -2.55 -12.35 23.18
CA THR A 108 -3.25 -13.63 23.38
C THR A 108 -2.48 -14.83 22.83
N ARG A 109 -1.51 -14.61 21.94
CA ARG A 109 -0.76 -15.62 21.17
C ARG A 109 -1.62 -16.53 20.30
N GLU A 110 -2.84 -16.09 20.00
CA GLU A 110 -3.79 -16.72 19.08
C GLU A 110 -4.06 -15.78 17.90
N PRO A 111 -4.58 -16.27 16.76
CA PRO A 111 -5.02 -15.39 15.68
C PRO A 111 -6.09 -14.40 16.16
N TYR A 112 -6.02 -13.13 15.74
CA TYR A 112 -7.04 -12.13 16.08
C TYR A 112 -8.46 -12.60 15.72
N GLY A 113 -8.62 -13.29 14.58
CA GLY A 113 -9.89 -13.80 14.11
C GLY A 113 -10.98 -12.71 14.06
N PRO A 114 -12.17 -12.94 14.61
CA PRO A 114 -13.26 -11.98 14.59
C PRO A 114 -13.00 -10.73 15.46
N GLU A 115 -12.03 -10.78 16.37
CA GLU A 115 -11.66 -9.67 17.26
C GLU A 115 -10.70 -8.68 16.59
N PHE A 116 -10.29 -8.94 15.35
CA PHE A 116 -9.48 -8.00 14.59
C PHE A 116 -10.23 -6.67 14.45
N PRO A 117 -9.60 -5.54 14.83
CA PRO A 117 -10.28 -4.26 14.86
C PRO A 117 -10.70 -3.80 13.47
N ILE A 118 -11.77 -3.03 13.42
CA ILE A 118 -12.21 -2.38 12.18
C ILE A 118 -11.16 -1.35 11.77
N THR A 119 -10.69 -1.47 10.53
CA THR A 119 -9.71 -0.56 9.93
C THR A 119 -10.36 0.32 8.85
N THR A 120 -9.77 1.48 8.58
CA THR A 120 -10.24 2.38 7.54
C THR A 120 -9.16 2.62 6.47
N ILE A 121 -9.57 3.17 5.32
CA ILE A 121 -8.62 3.63 4.29
C ILE A 121 -7.64 4.66 4.86
N ARG A 122 -8.05 5.45 5.87
CA ARG A 122 -7.15 6.43 6.49
C ARG A 122 -6.08 5.73 7.32
N ASP A 123 -6.42 4.63 7.98
CA ASP A 123 -5.45 3.79 8.67
C ASP A 123 -4.45 3.16 7.70
N ASP A 124 -4.91 2.67 6.55
CA ASP A 124 -4.02 2.13 5.50
C ASP A 124 -3.02 3.21 5.00
N VAL A 125 -3.51 4.41 4.69
CA VAL A 125 -2.65 5.52 4.26
C VAL A 125 -1.64 5.90 5.35
N ARG A 126 -2.07 5.93 6.62
CA ARG A 126 -1.20 6.26 7.75
C ARG A 126 -0.13 5.20 7.98
N ILE A 127 -0.45 3.91 7.92
CA ILE A 127 0.52 2.86 8.14
C ILE A 127 1.49 2.70 6.97
N HIS A 128 1.03 2.86 5.72
CA HIS A 128 1.91 2.91 4.55
C HIS A 128 2.84 4.12 4.58
N LYS A 129 2.38 5.26 5.09
CA LYS A 129 3.25 6.42 5.34
C LYS A 129 4.38 6.06 6.30
N LEU A 130 4.10 5.36 7.41
CA LEU A 130 5.15 4.95 8.35
C LEU A 130 6.21 4.05 7.69
N VAL A 131 5.79 3.16 6.79
CA VAL A 131 6.73 2.33 6.01
C VAL A 131 7.55 3.21 5.06
N LEU A 132 6.91 4.12 4.33
CA LEU A 132 7.59 5.03 3.42
C LEU A 132 8.57 5.95 4.15
N ASP A 133 8.20 6.50 5.31
CA ASP A 133 9.05 7.37 6.11
C ASP A 133 10.37 6.66 6.50
N LYS A 134 10.34 5.33 6.71
CA LYS A 134 11.57 4.52 6.90
C LYS A 134 12.37 4.33 5.61
N LEU A 135 11.72 4.22 4.46
CA LEU A 135 12.37 4.14 3.14
C LEU A 135 13.00 5.49 2.72
N GLY A 136 12.54 6.59 3.33
CA GLY A 136 13.13 7.92 3.24
C GLY A 136 12.83 8.79 2.00
N PRO A 137 11.70 8.67 1.26
CA PRO A 137 11.41 9.56 0.15
C PRO A 137 10.92 10.94 0.59
N ASP A 138 11.22 11.97 -0.21
CA ASP A 138 10.85 13.36 0.09
C ASP A 138 9.50 13.77 -0.54
N THR A 139 9.14 13.18 -1.68
CA THR A 139 7.84 13.40 -2.35
C THR A 139 7.26 12.12 -2.94
N VAL A 140 5.93 12.06 -3.08
CA VAL A 140 5.21 10.85 -3.50
C VAL A 140 4.08 11.14 -4.50
N HIS A 141 3.85 10.22 -5.43
CA HIS A 141 2.69 10.17 -6.31
C HIS A 141 1.84 8.97 -5.90
N GLY A 142 0.54 8.95 -6.19
CA GLY A 142 -0.36 7.85 -5.79
C GLY A 142 -1.15 7.32 -6.98
N ALA A 143 -1.53 6.05 -6.98
CA ALA A 143 -2.48 5.46 -7.91
C ALA A 143 -3.36 4.48 -7.16
N SER A 144 -4.66 4.44 -7.46
CA SER A 144 -5.63 3.61 -6.74
C SER A 144 -6.54 2.87 -7.71
N HIS A 145 -6.81 1.60 -7.41
CA HIS A 145 -7.80 0.78 -8.10
C HIS A 145 -9.13 0.86 -7.34
N GLY A 146 -10.10 1.62 -7.84
CA GLY A 146 -11.39 1.84 -7.15
C GLY A 146 -11.72 3.32 -6.94
N GLY A 147 -13.01 3.67 -7.00
CA GLY A 147 -13.53 5.03 -7.17
C GLY A 147 -13.16 6.09 -6.13
N LYS A 148 -13.64 7.32 -6.36
CA LYS A 148 -13.24 8.56 -5.67
C LYS A 148 -13.05 8.38 -4.15
N PRO A 149 -11.84 8.61 -3.59
CA PRO A 149 -11.67 8.66 -2.15
C PRO A 149 -12.40 9.89 -1.59
N LYS A 150 -13.30 9.67 -0.63
CA LYS A 150 -13.87 10.73 0.21
C LYS A 150 -13.16 10.71 1.56
N GLY A 151 -11.97 11.32 1.65
CA GLY A 151 -11.24 11.41 2.90
C GLY A 151 -10.13 12.44 2.85
N LYS A 152 -10.03 13.29 3.88
CA LYS A 152 -8.91 14.21 4.09
C LYS A 152 -7.71 13.39 4.59
N ALA A 153 -6.60 13.43 3.87
CA ALA A 153 -5.30 12.90 4.32
C ALA A 153 -4.48 14.07 4.90
N SER A 154 -4.12 14.00 6.19
CA SER A 154 -3.31 15.03 6.86
C SER A 154 -1.80 14.72 6.75
N THR A 155 -1.15 15.37 5.79
CA THR A 155 0.24 15.92 5.63
C THR A 155 1.46 15.45 6.50
N PRO A 156 2.74 15.70 6.09
CA PRO A 156 3.27 16.07 4.78
C PRO A 156 4.28 15.04 4.24
N ILE A 157 3.90 14.33 3.18
CA ILE A 157 4.81 14.06 2.07
C ILE A 157 4.42 15.13 1.04
N ARG A 158 5.38 15.93 0.55
CA ARG A 158 5.10 17.29 0.01
C ARG A 158 4.04 17.34 -1.08
N TYR A 159 3.81 16.25 -1.80
CA TYR A 159 2.70 16.06 -2.73
C TYR A 159 2.25 14.59 -2.67
N MET A 160 0.96 14.32 -2.89
CA MET A 160 0.44 12.99 -3.24
C MET A 160 -0.48 13.16 -4.44
N ARG A 161 0.00 12.82 -5.63
CA ARG A 161 -0.78 12.95 -6.87
C ARG A 161 -1.52 11.64 -7.15
N MET A 162 -2.78 11.54 -6.73
CA MET A 162 -3.57 10.31 -6.88
C MET A 162 -4.15 10.14 -8.29
N VAL A 163 -3.81 9.04 -8.96
CA VAL A 163 -4.38 8.58 -10.22
C VAL A 163 -5.45 7.53 -9.90
N THR A 164 -6.72 7.91 -9.99
CA THR A 164 -7.83 6.95 -9.88
C THR A 164 -8.06 6.32 -11.25
N MET A 165 -7.86 5.01 -11.38
CA MET A 165 -8.22 4.29 -12.59
C MET A 165 -9.58 3.61 -12.38
N PRO A 166 -10.66 4.03 -13.07
CA PRO A 166 -11.90 3.25 -13.09
C PRO A 166 -11.64 1.90 -13.78
N ASN A 167 -12.40 0.86 -13.39
CA ASN A 167 -12.35 -0.49 -13.95
C ASN A 167 -11.85 -0.49 -15.40
N ALA A 168 -10.66 -1.05 -15.62
CA ALA A 168 -10.01 -1.11 -16.92
C ALA A 168 -10.69 -2.18 -17.80
N VAL A 169 -11.97 -1.93 -18.14
CA VAL A 169 -12.69 -2.64 -19.19
C VAL A 169 -13.16 -1.55 -20.17
N LYS A 170 -12.37 -1.37 -21.24
CA LYS A 170 -12.60 -0.55 -22.44
C LYS A 170 -12.32 0.97 -22.33
N SER A 171 -11.11 1.38 -22.72
CA SER A 171 -10.92 2.59 -23.53
C SER A 171 -9.50 2.62 -24.14
N PRO A 172 -9.34 2.68 -25.47
CA PRO A 172 -8.03 2.72 -26.15
C PRO A 172 -7.45 4.14 -26.27
N ARG A 173 -7.97 5.14 -25.55
CA ARG A 173 -7.38 6.47 -25.46
C ARG A 173 -7.31 6.92 -24.00
N MET A 174 -6.11 6.82 -23.44
CA MET A 174 -5.73 7.58 -22.24
C MET A 174 -5.56 9.04 -22.65
N ASP A 175 -6.52 9.88 -22.28
CA ASP A 175 -6.27 11.32 -22.16
C ASP A 175 -5.28 11.52 -21.00
N SER A 176 -4.16 12.19 -21.27
CA SER A 176 -3.04 12.43 -20.35
C SER A 176 -3.36 13.40 -19.21
N ARG A 177 -4.64 13.62 -18.90
CA ARG A 177 -5.08 14.44 -17.77
C ARG A 177 -4.83 13.73 -16.43
N GLN A 178 -3.57 13.79 -16.01
CA GLN A 178 -3.17 13.60 -14.63
C GLN A 178 -3.77 14.72 -13.77
N HIS A 179 -4.77 14.44 -12.94
CA HIS A 179 -5.25 15.43 -11.98
C HIS A 179 -4.33 15.45 -10.76
N ALA A 180 -3.57 16.53 -10.59
CA ALA A 180 -2.88 16.83 -9.33
C ALA A 180 -3.90 17.45 -8.37
N TRP A 181 -4.30 16.72 -7.34
CA TRP A 181 -5.11 17.25 -6.25
C TRP A 181 -4.18 17.68 -5.12
N ARG A 182 -4.02 19.00 -4.92
CA ARG A 182 -3.51 19.55 -3.65
C ARG A 182 -4.66 19.47 -2.65
N LEU A 183 -4.54 18.61 -1.65
CA LEU A 183 -5.47 18.54 -0.54
C LEU A 183 -4.90 19.38 0.61
N PHE A 184 -5.47 20.57 0.80
CA PHE A 184 -5.30 21.41 1.98
C PHE A 184 -6.33 21.02 3.05
#